data_AF-A0A497QKU4-F1
#
_entry.id   AF-A0A497QKU4-F1
#
_cell.length_a   1.000
_cell.length_b   1.000
_cell.length_c   1.000
_cell.angle_alpha   90.00
_cell.angle_beta   90.00
_cell.angle_gamma   90.00
#
_symmetry.space_group_name_H-M   'P 1'
#
loop_
_entity.id
_entity.type
_entity.pdbx_description
1 polymer ?
#
loop_
_entity_poly.entity_id
_entity_poly.type
_entity_poly.pdbx_seq_one_letter_code
_entity_poly.pdbx_strand_id
1 'polypeptide(L)'
;MLITTLKPVEPGTSGAVSKLGFLATVTGSLCIGIIGLLSKVGEIILLEGNLSTAASVSLVWILGAGLIGGVTGATTDSFLGATMQAMFYCDVCQKETEKKIHTCGNKTRHIRGILLLDNDGVNLVSSLVGALVAMIIYLWFVP
;
A
#
# COMPACT_ATOMS: atom_id res chain seq x y z
N MET A 1 -0.19 -0.42 -16.97
CA MET A 1 0.79 -1.45 -17.35
C MET A 1 0.87 -2.46 -16.22
N LEU A 2 1.12 -3.74 -16.49
CA LEU A 2 1.32 -4.71 -15.42
C LEU A 2 2.69 -4.51 -14.77
N ILE A 3 2.78 -4.52 -13.44
CA ILE A 3 4.04 -4.25 -12.73
C ILE A 3 5.16 -5.25 -13.06
N THR A 4 4.82 -6.50 -13.37
CA THR A 4 5.79 -7.57 -13.64
C THR A 4 6.33 -7.58 -15.06
N THR A 5 5.53 -7.17 -16.05
CA THR A 5 5.91 -7.25 -17.48
C THR A 5 6.04 -5.90 -18.17
N LEU A 6 5.59 -4.83 -17.51
CA LEU A 6 5.49 -3.47 -18.06
C LEU A 6 4.63 -3.36 -19.33
N LYS A 7 3.84 -4.39 -19.64
CA LYS A 7 2.93 -4.38 -20.79
C LYS A 7 1.61 -3.66 -20.46
N PRO A 8 0.97 -2.98 -21.43
CA PRO A 8 -0.37 -2.43 -21.24
C PRO A 8 -1.37 -3.52 -20.86
N VAL A 9 -2.27 -3.19 -19.95
CA VAL A 9 -3.36 -4.05 -19.48
C VAL A 9 -4.60 -3.18 -19.31
N GLU A 10 -5.78 -3.80 -19.30
CA GLU A 10 -7.04 -3.09 -19.12
C GLU A 10 -7.12 -2.41 -17.74
N PRO A 11 -7.75 -1.22 -17.64
CA PRO A 11 -8.01 -0.58 -16.35
C PRO A 11 -8.76 -1.52 -15.40
N GLY A 12 -8.33 -1.56 -14.13
CA GLY A 12 -8.90 -2.47 -13.12
C GLY A 12 -8.27 -3.86 -13.07
N THR A 13 -7.25 -4.15 -13.89
CA THR A 13 -6.45 -5.39 -13.75
C THR A 13 -5.65 -5.37 -12.44
N SER A 14 -5.72 -6.45 -11.65
CA SER A 14 -4.91 -6.55 -10.42
C SER A 14 -3.41 -6.47 -10.73
N GLY A 15 -2.69 -5.66 -9.94
CA GLY A 15 -1.27 -5.37 -10.14
C GLY A 15 -0.93 -4.44 -11.32
N ALA A 16 -1.93 -3.76 -11.88
CA ALA A 16 -1.70 -2.71 -12.86
C ALA A 16 -1.21 -1.40 -12.21
N VAL A 17 -0.13 -0.86 -12.74
CA VAL A 17 0.45 0.43 -12.36
C VAL A 17 0.36 1.45 -13.49
N SER A 18 0.27 2.72 -13.12
CA SER A 18 0.27 3.86 -14.05
C SER A 18 1.11 5.00 -13.51
N LYS A 19 1.55 5.92 -14.38
CA LYS A 19 2.32 7.11 -13.94
C LYS A 19 1.51 7.99 -12.99
N LEU A 20 0.23 8.20 -13.29
CA LEU A 20 -0.67 8.96 -12.44
C LEU A 20 -0.88 8.26 -11.08
N GLY A 21 -1.07 6.94 -11.09
CA GLY A 21 -1.17 6.14 -9.87
C GLY A 21 0.08 6.22 -9.01
N PHE A 22 1.27 6.14 -9.61
CA PHE A 22 2.53 6.28 -8.88
C PHE A 22 2.69 7.68 -8.26
N LEU A 23 2.35 8.74 -9.00
CA LEU A 23 2.33 10.09 -8.44
C LEU A 23 1.35 10.21 -7.27
N ALA A 24 0.15 9.64 -7.40
CA ALA A 24 -0.82 9.60 -6.31
C ALA A 24 -0.31 8.82 -5.09
N THR A 25 0.41 7.71 -5.29
CA THR A 25 1.08 6.96 -4.21
C THR A 25 2.12 7.84 -3.52
N VAL A 26 2.99 8.52 -4.26
CA VAL A 26 4.03 9.39 -3.69
C VAL A 26 3.41 10.54 -2.90
N THR A 27 2.44 11.26 -3.48
CA THR A 27 1.80 12.40 -2.82
C THR A 27 0.95 11.97 -1.63
N GLY A 28 0.22 10.85 -1.73
CA GLY A 28 -0.53 10.27 -0.63
C GLY A 28 0.38 9.84 0.52
N SER A 29 1.50 9.18 0.21
CA SER A 29 2.48 8.74 1.22
C SER A 29 3.15 9.92 1.91
N LEU A 30 3.49 10.99 1.17
CA LEU A 30 3.97 12.24 1.75
C LEU A 30 2.92 12.91 2.64
N CYS A 31 1.65 12.93 2.22
CA CYS A 31 0.56 13.49 3.01
C CYS A 31 0.43 12.76 4.36
N ILE A 32 0.50 11.42 4.36
CA ILE A 32 0.51 10.61 5.59
C ILE A 32 1.72 10.98 6.47
N GLY A 33 2.91 11.11 5.88
CA GLY A 33 4.12 11.54 6.60
C GLY A 33 3.97 12.94 7.23
N ILE A 34 3.39 13.90 6.49
CA ILE A 34 3.13 15.27 6.98
C ILE A 34 2.13 15.23 8.14
N ILE A 35 1.04 14.47 8.02
CA ILE A 35 0.06 14.31 9.10
C ILE A 35 0.75 13.72 10.34
N GLY A 36 1.55 12.66 10.17
CA GLY A 36 2.31 12.06 11.27
C GLY A 36 3.28 13.04 11.94
N LEU A 37 3.97 13.86 11.13
CA LEU A 37 4.85 14.92 11.64
C LEU A 37 4.08 15.95 12.47
N LEU A 38 2.96 16.46 11.93
CA LEU A 38 2.11 17.43 12.63
C LEU A 38 1.53 16.85 13.92
N SER A 39 1.10 15.58 13.89
CA SER A 39 0.63 14.87 15.09
C SER A 39 1.73 14.77 16.16
N LYS A 40 2.96 14.42 15.77
CA LYS A 40 4.07 14.32 16.73
C LYS A 40 4.49 15.67 17.30
N VAL A 41 4.52 16.71 16.47
CA VAL A 41 4.76 18.09 16.93
C VAL A 41 3.66 18.54 17.89
N GLY A 42 2.39 18.26 17.58
CA GLY A 42 1.26 18.57 18.45
C GLY A 42 1.34 17.85 19.80
N GLU A 43 1.73 16.57 19.81
CA GLU A 43 1.97 15.79 21.03
C GLU A 43 3.02 16.45 21.92
N ILE A 44 4.18 16.84 21.36
CA ILE A 44 5.27 17.49 22.13
C ILE A 44 4.80 18.82 22.72
N ILE A 45 4.10 19.65 21.94
CA ILE A 45 3.61 20.95 22.41
C ILE A 45 2.59 20.77 23.56
N LEU A 46 1.67 19.81 23.43
CA LEU A 46 0.62 19.58 24.43
C LEU A 46 1.14 18.96 25.73
N LEU A 47 2.12 18.04 25.65
CA LEU A 47 2.61 17.32 26.82
C LEU A 47 3.80 18.01 27.52
N GLU A 48 4.71 18.62 26.75
CA GLU A 48 5.96 19.17 27.28
C GLU A 48 5.94 20.71 27.38
N GLY A 49 4.97 21.37 26.74
CA GLY A 49 4.77 22.82 26.83
C GLY A 49 5.90 23.66 26.22
N ASN A 50 6.84 23.04 25.50
CA ASN A 50 8.04 23.71 25.02
C ASN A 50 8.29 23.44 23.52
N LEU A 51 7.99 24.46 22.69
CA LEU A 51 8.25 24.42 21.24
C LEU A 51 9.74 24.22 20.91
N SER A 52 10.64 24.65 21.81
CA SER A 52 12.08 24.51 21.63
C SER A 52 12.54 23.04 21.67
N THR A 53 11.81 22.17 22.38
CA THR A 53 12.10 20.72 22.40
C THR A 53 11.67 20.04 21.11
N ALA A 54 10.54 20.46 20.52
CA ALA A 54 10.11 19.95 19.21
C ALA A 54 11.10 20.32 18.08
N ALA A 55 11.75 21.49 18.19
CA ALA A 55 12.74 21.96 17.22
C ALA A 55 14.12 21.29 17.36
N SER A 56 14.44 20.71 18.53
CA SER A 56 15.73 20.06 18.78
C SER A 56 15.76 18.59 18.37
N VAL A 57 14.60 17.95 18.21
CA VAL A 57 14.48 16.56 17.76
C VAL A 57 14.35 16.52 16.23
N SER A 58 15.22 15.74 15.57
CA SER A 58 15.06 15.48 14.13
C SER A 58 13.81 14.62 13.90
N LEU A 59 12.75 15.22 13.37
CA LEU A 59 11.49 14.53 13.01
C LEU A 59 11.42 14.21 11.51
N VAL A 60 12.48 14.48 10.75
CA VAL A 60 12.56 14.24 9.29
C VAL A 60 12.35 12.77 8.95
N TRP A 61 12.72 11.85 9.85
CA TRP A 61 12.52 10.42 9.67
C TRP A 61 11.04 10.05 9.51
N ILE A 62 10.09 10.82 10.06
CA ILE A 62 8.64 10.58 9.92
C ILE A 62 8.21 10.75 8.46
N LEU A 63 8.74 11.78 7.78
CA LEU A 63 8.48 11.99 6.36
C LEU A 63 9.06 10.86 5.52
N GLY A 64 10.28 10.42 5.84
CA GLY A 64 10.93 9.28 5.20
C GLY A 64 10.16 7.97 5.41
N ALA A 65 9.71 7.72 6.64
CA ALA A 65 8.93 6.54 7.01
C ALA A 65 7.58 6.51 6.27
N GLY A 66 6.87 7.65 6.22
CA GLY A 66 5.61 7.77 5.47
C GLY A 66 5.82 7.55 3.97
N LEU A 67 6.77 8.26 3.35
CA LEU A 67 7.05 8.16 1.92
C LEU A 67 7.54 6.76 1.51
N ILE A 68 8.64 6.29 2.10
CA ILE A 68 9.30 5.05 1.67
C ILE A 68 8.46 3.85 2.09
N GLY A 69 7.88 3.86 3.30
CA GLY A 69 6.96 2.82 3.75
C GLY A 69 5.71 2.73 2.88
N GLY A 70 5.06 3.86 2.59
CA GLY A 70 3.86 3.92 1.76
C GLY A 70 4.10 3.49 0.31
N VAL A 71 5.18 3.98 -0.32
CA VAL A 71 5.56 3.56 -1.68
C VAL A 71 5.92 2.07 -1.72
N THR A 72 6.66 1.57 -0.73
CA THR A 72 7.04 0.14 -0.69
C THR A 72 5.81 -0.74 -0.49
N GLY A 73 4.90 -0.37 0.40
CA GLY A 73 3.64 -1.08 0.61
C GLY A 73 2.81 -1.14 -0.67
N ALA A 74 2.55 0.01 -1.30
CA ALA A 74 1.77 0.07 -2.55
C ALA A 74 2.42 -0.68 -3.73
N THR A 75 3.75 -0.68 -3.81
CA THR A 75 4.48 -1.45 -4.83
C THR A 75 4.37 -2.95 -4.56
N THR A 76 4.49 -3.36 -3.30
CA THR A 76 4.33 -4.76 -2.87
C THR A 76 2.92 -5.25 -3.14
N ASP A 77 1.90 -4.42 -2.86
CA ASP A 77 0.51 -4.68 -3.19
C ASP A 77 0.31 -5.00 -4.66
N SER A 78 0.78 -4.11 -5.54
CA SER A 78 0.69 -4.31 -6.98
C SER A 78 1.44 -5.57 -7.45
N PHE A 79 2.60 -5.85 -6.85
CA PHE A 79 3.40 -7.03 -7.19
C PHE A 79 2.69 -8.33 -6.79
N LEU A 80 2.18 -8.42 -5.56
CA LEU A 80 1.43 -9.55 -5.06
C LEU A 80 0.10 -9.72 -5.82
N GLY A 81 -0.57 -8.62 -6.13
CA GLY A 81 -1.77 -8.58 -6.97
C GLY A 81 -1.54 -9.20 -8.35
N ALA A 82 -0.41 -8.88 -8.99
CA ALA A 82 -0.05 -9.42 -10.30
C ALA A 82 0.37 -10.90 -10.29
N THR A 83 0.85 -11.42 -9.16
CA THR A 83 1.56 -12.72 -9.10
C THR A 83 0.87 -13.78 -8.26
N MET A 84 0.40 -13.42 -7.07
CA MET A 84 -0.03 -14.36 -6.03
C MET A 84 -1.51 -14.24 -5.67
N GLN A 85 -2.16 -13.11 -5.96
CA GLN A 85 -3.58 -12.90 -5.65
C GLN A 85 -4.49 -13.92 -6.36
N ALA A 86 -5.42 -14.48 -5.60
CA ALA A 86 -6.47 -15.36 -6.11
C ALA A 86 -7.34 -14.62 -7.14
N MET A 87 -7.34 -15.15 -8.36
CA MET A 87 -8.21 -14.69 -9.43
C MET A 87 -9.15 -15.81 -9.86
N PHE A 88 -10.37 -15.42 -10.15
CA PHE A 88 -11.46 -16.28 -10.57
C PHE A 88 -12.02 -15.80 -11.90
N TYR A 89 -12.78 -16.67 -12.57
CA TYR A 89 -13.45 -16.38 -13.82
C TYR A 89 -14.92 -16.77 -13.74
N CYS A 90 -15.79 -15.89 -14.24
CA CYS A 90 -17.22 -16.15 -14.36
C CYS A 90 -17.54 -16.66 -15.77
N ASP A 91 -17.97 -17.91 -15.90
CA ASP A 91 -18.38 -18.51 -17.19
C ASP A 91 -19.60 -17.83 -17.81
N VAL A 92 -20.48 -17.24 -17.01
CA VAL A 92 -21.70 -16.60 -17.52
C VAL A 92 -21.40 -15.20 -18.08
N CYS A 93 -20.61 -14.40 -17.35
CA CYS A 93 -20.29 -13.04 -17.76
C CYS A 93 -19.02 -12.94 -18.61
N GLN A 94 -18.26 -14.04 -18.75
CA GLN A 94 -17.00 -14.09 -19.48
C GLN A 94 -15.98 -13.06 -18.98
N LYS A 95 -15.88 -12.89 -17.65
CA LYS A 95 -15.02 -11.89 -17.00
C LYS A 95 -14.20 -12.49 -15.87
N GLU A 96 -12.98 -11.98 -15.72
CA GLU A 96 -12.14 -12.19 -14.53
C GLU A 96 -12.68 -11.40 -13.33
N THR A 97 -12.52 -11.96 -12.14
CA THR A 97 -12.92 -11.34 -10.88
C THR A 97 -12.11 -11.91 -9.73
N GLU A 98 -11.91 -11.13 -8.67
CA GLU A 98 -11.32 -11.58 -7.41
C GLU A 98 -12.33 -12.32 -6.50
N LYS A 99 -13.62 -12.31 -6.85
CA LYS A 99 -14.69 -12.85 -5.99
C LYS A 99 -15.08 -14.27 -6.38
N LYS A 100 -15.35 -15.11 -5.36
CA LYS A 100 -15.88 -16.49 -5.53
C LYS A 100 -17.31 -16.54 -6.10
N ILE A 101 -18.05 -15.45 -5.96
CA ILE A 101 -19.38 -15.24 -6.55
C ILE A 101 -19.30 -13.93 -7.31
N HIS A 102 -19.61 -13.97 -8.61
CA HIS A 102 -19.61 -12.78 -9.45
C HIS A 102 -20.81 -11.88 -9.12
N THR A 103 -20.78 -10.61 -9.54
CA THR A 103 -21.89 -9.66 -9.32
C THR A 103 -23.20 -10.11 -9.98
N CYS A 104 -23.15 -11.02 -10.96
CA CYS A 104 -24.32 -11.66 -11.55
C CYS A 104 -24.92 -12.80 -10.69
N GLY A 105 -24.35 -13.12 -9.53
CA GLY A 105 -24.79 -14.17 -8.61
C GLY A 105 -24.26 -15.58 -8.92
N ASN A 106 -23.54 -15.78 -10.03
CA ASN A 106 -23.00 -17.09 -10.38
C ASN A 106 -21.67 -17.39 -9.68
N LYS A 107 -21.43 -18.67 -9.37
CA LYS A 107 -20.13 -19.14 -8.86
C LYS A 107 -19.04 -18.91 -9.92
N THR A 108 -17.86 -18.53 -9.48
CA THR A 108 -16.69 -18.36 -10.32
C THR A 108 -15.72 -19.53 -10.12
N ARG A 109 -14.95 -19.87 -11.15
CA ARG A 109 -13.88 -20.89 -11.04
C ARG A 109 -12.55 -20.20 -10.80
N HIS A 110 -11.72 -20.77 -9.93
CA HIS A 110 -10.36 -20.29 -9.73
C HIS A 110 -9.53 -20.48 -11.00
N ILE A 111 -8.76 -19.47 -11.40
CA ILE A 111 -7.92 -19.51 -12.61
C ILE A 111 -6.42 -19.34 -12.35
N ARG A 112 -6.03 -18.56 -11.33
CA ARG A 112 -4.62 -18.32 -10.97
C ARG A 112 -4.50 -17.75 -9.56
N GLY A 113 -3.28 -17.77 -9.04
CA GLY A 113 -2.94 -17.27 -7.71
C GLY A 113 -3.10 -18.33 -6.63
N ILE A 114 -2.92 -17.90 -5.38
CA ILE A 114 -3.05 -18.74 -4.20
C ILE A 114 -4.48 -18.62 -3.70
N LEU A 115 -5.22 -19.73 -3.66
CA LEU A 115 -6.65 -19.74 -3.33
C LEU A 115 -7.01 -19.08 -1.98
N LEU A 116 -6.07 -19.08 -1.04
CA LEU A 116 -6.20 -18.47 0.29
C LEU A 116 -5.78 -17.00 0.35
N LEU A 117 -5.13 -16.48 -0.68
CA LEU A 117 -4.63 -15.10 -0.75
C LEU A 117 -5.54 -14.27 -1.65
N ASP A 118 -6.61 -13.75 -1.08
CA ASP A 118 -7.48 -12.77 -1.74
C ASP A 118 -6.93 -11.34 -1.59
N ASN A 119 -7.72 -10.35 -2.02
CA ASN A 119 -7.36 -8.94 -1.94
C ASN A 119 -7.06 -8.50 -0.49
N ASP A 120 -7.83 -8.98 0.49
CA ASP A 120 -7.62 -8.63 1.89
C ASP A 120 -6.29 -9.22 2.41
N GLY A 121 -5.97 -10.45 2.02
CA GLY A 121 -4.67 -11.06 2.30
C GLY A 121 -3.50 -10.30 1.66
N VAL A 122 -3.65 -9.85 0.42
CA VAL A 122 -2.65 -9.01 -0.26
C VAL A 122 -2.46 -7.68 0.47
N ASN A 123 -3.55 -6.99 0.81
CA ASN A 123 -3.54 -5.74 1.55
C ASN A 123 -2.87 -5.87 2.92
N LEU A 124 -3.10 -7.00 3.62
CA LEU A 124 -2.47 -7.27 4.91
C LEU A 124 -0.95 -7.40 4.75
N VAL A 125 -0.49 -8.21 3.80
CA VAL A 125 0.95 -8.42 3.58
C VAL A 125 1.62 -7.13 3.11
N SER A 126 1.01 -6.40 2.17
CA SER A 126 1.56 -5.16 1.64
C SER A 126 1.64 -4.07 2.73
N SER A 127 0.62 -3.97 3.60
CA SER A 127 0.62 -3.08 4.76
C SER A 127 1.71 -3.45 5.78
N LEU A 128 1.88 -4.74 6.07
CA LEU A 128 2.93 -5.21 6.98
C LEU A 128 4.33 -4.88 6.43
N VAL A 129 4.56 -5.08 5.13
CA VAL A 129 5.84 -4.71 4.50
C VAL A 129 6.10 -3.21 4.61
N GLY A 130 5.09 -2.36 4.31
CA GLY A 130 5.21 -0.92 4.48
C GLY A 130 5.50 -0.50 5.93
N ALA A 131 4.82 -1.12 6.89
CA ALA A 131 5.02 -0.88 8.32
C ALA A 131 6.42 -1.32 8.79
N LEU A 132 6.91 -2.47 8.34
CA LEU A 132 8.27 -2.94 8.66
C LEU A 132 9.34 -1.97 8.13
N VAL A 133 9.17 -1.45 6.91
CA VAL A 133 10.08 -0.44 6.35
C VAL A 133 10.05 0.85 7.16
N ALA A 134 8.87 1.33 7.54
CA ALA A 134 8.72 2.49 8.41
C ALA A 134 9.39 2.27 9.78
N MET A 135 9.25 1.07 10.36
CA MET A 135 9.89 0.68 11.61
C MET A 135 11.42 0.65 11.49
N ILE A 136 11.96 0.11 10.40
CA ILE A 136 13.42 0.10 10.16
C ILE A 136 13.95 1.53 10.07
N ILE A 137 13.23 2.43 9.38
CA ILE A 137 13.60 3.85 9.30
C ILE A 137 13.57 4.48 10.69
N TYR A 138 12.53 4.23 11.48
CA TYR A 138 12.44 4.70 12.85
C TYR A 138 13.64 4.24 13.70
N LEU A 139 13.95 2.94 13.70
CA LEU A 139 15.05 2.37 14.47
C LEU A 139 16.43 2.91 14.03
N TRP A 140 16.56 3.34 12.78
CA TRP A 140 17.81 3.92 12.29
C TRP A 140 18.03 5.37 12.75
N PHE A 141 16.95 6.13 12.94
CA PHE A 141 17.01 7.55 13.33
C PHE A 141 16.77 7.81 14.82
N VAL A 142 16.08 6.89 15.50
CA VAL A 142 15.72 7.01 16.91
C VAL A 142 16.49 5.94 17.70
N PRO A 143 17.62 6.32 18.35
CA PRO A 143 18.47 5.41 19.10
C PRO A 143 17.86 4.95 20.42
#